data_AF-T1BAC9-F1
#
_entry.id   AF-T1BAC9-F1
#
_cell.length_a   1.000
_cell.length_b   1.000
_cell.length_c   1.000
_cell.angle_alpha   90.00
_cell.angle_beta   90.00
_cell.angle_gamma   90.00
#
_symmetry.space_group_name_H-M   'P 1'
#
loop_
_entity.id
_entity.type
_entity.pdbx_description
1 polymer ?
#
loop_
_entity_poly.entity_id
_entity_poly.type
_entity_poly.pdbx_seq_one_letter_code
_entity_poly.pdbx_strand_id
1 'polypeptide(L)' 'VLALLSLGRHDGYRVWKGFDWAVMNRLHEQGYITDPVTKAHSVLLTEEGALESERLLRELFGRPRGGK' A
#
# COMPACT_ATOMS: atom_id res chain seq x y z
N VAL A 1 5.89 -2.19 4.20
CA VAL A 1 4.71 -1.36 4.56
C VAL A 1 3.57 -1.42 3.56
N LEU A 2 3.80 -1.73 2.26
CA LEU A 2 2.78 -1.67 1.21
C LEU A 2 1.51 -2.50 1.54
N ALA A 3 1.67 -3.70 2.11
CA ALA A 3 0.55 -4.50 2.60
C ALA A 3 -0.31 -3.76 3.64
N LEU A 4 0.32 -3.14 4.63
CA LEU A 4 -0.38 -2.36 5.67
C LEU A 4 -1.02 -1.10 5.10
N LEU A 5 -0.37 -0.43 4.15
CA LEU A 5 -0.92 0.74 3.46
C LEU A 5 -2.25 0.40 2.77
N SER A 6 -2.38 -0.81 2.20
CA SER A 6 -3.61 -1.28 1.56
C SER A 6 -4.79 -1.48 2.51
N LEU A 7 -4.55 -1.65 3.82
CA LEU A 7 -5.62 -1.75 4.81
C LEU A 7 -6.33 -0.40 5.03
N GLY A 8 -5.66 0.71 4.72
CA GLY A 8 -6.22 2.06 4.76
C GLY A 8 -6.96 2.47 3.48
N ARG A 9 -7.28 1.52 2.59
CA ARG A 9 -7.99 1.77 1.33
C ARG A 9 -9.39 2.32 1.60
N HIS A 10 -9.72 3.40 0.90
CA HIS A 10 -11.04 4.02 0.83
C HIS A 10 -11.26 4.54 -0.60
N ASP A 11 -12.50 4.83 -0.97
CA ASP A 11 -12.86 5.41 -2.27
C ASP A 11 -12.11 4.76 -3.46
N GLY A 12 -12.04 3.43 -3.47
CA GLY A 12 -11.31 2.63 -4.47
C GLY A 12 -9.84 2.37 -4.10
N TYR A 13 -8.93 3.01 -4.84
CA TYR A 13 -7.47 2.85 -4.68
C TYR A 13 -6.82 3.91 -3.78
N ARG A 14 -7.62 4.77 -3.14
CA ARG A 14 -7.11 5.84 -2.29
C ARG A 14 -6.69 5.29 -0.94
N VAL A 15 -5.53 5.72 -0.45
CA VAL A 15 -4.96 5.31 0.84
C VAL A 15 -4.41 6.52 1.58
N TRP A 16 -4.47 6.50 2.91
CA TRP A 16 -3.88 7.57 3.74
C TRP A 16 -2.35 7.50 3.71
N LYS A 17 -1.67 8.62 3.47
CA LYS A 17 -0.19 8.69 3.45
C LYS A 17 0.42 8.93 4.85
N GLY A 18 -0.12 8.26 5.87
CA GLY A 18 0.25 8.45 7.28
C GLY A 18 1.52 7.72 7.74
N PHE A 19 2.31 7.16 6.83
CA PHE A 19 3.59 6.52 7.13
C PHE A 19 4.76 7.49 7.01
N ASP A 20 5.92 7.08 7.51
CA ASP A 20 7.17 7.84 7.38
C ASP A 20 7.44 8.30 5.93
N TRP A 21 7.99 9.51 5.78
CA TRP A 21 8.19 10.14 4.49
C TRP A 21 9.14 9.33 3.58
N ALA A 22 10.24 8.81 4.12
CA ALA A 22 11.22 8.07 3.31
C ALA A 22 10.61 6.77 2.77
N VAL A 23 9.74 6.15 3.56
CA VAL A 23 8.98 4.97 3.16
C VAL A 23 8.01 5.30 2.02
N MET A 24 7.24 6.38 2.14
CA MET A 24 6.30 6.80 1.09
C MET A 24 7.04 7.18 -0.20
N ASN A 25 8.17 7.88 -0.09
CA ASN A 25 8.99 8.24 -1.24
C ASN A 25 9.49 7.00 -1.99
N ARG A 26 10.00 6.00 -1.26
CA ARG A 26 10.44 4.73 -1.87
C ARG A 26 9.30 4.00 -2.59
N LEU A 27 8.10 3.95 -2.01
CA LEU A 27 6.95 3.31 -2.66
C LEU A 27 6.56 4.03 -3.96
N HIS A 28 6.71 5.36 -4.01
CA HIS A 28 6.49 6.14 -5.22
C HIS A 28 7.57 5.88 -6.27
N GLU A 29 8.85 5.87 -5.88
CA GLU A 29 9.97 5.53 -6.77
C GLU A 29 9.83 4.11 -7.37
N GLN A 30 9.23 3.19 -6.63
CA GLN A 30 8.91 1.84 -7.11
C GLN A 30 7.65 1.78 -7.99
N GLY A 31 6.93 2.89 -8.17
CA GLY A 31 5.73 2.97 -9.01
C GLY A 31 4.48 2.37 -8.37
N TYR A 32 4.46 2.15 -7.05
CA TYR A 32 3.29 1.55 -6.36
C TYR A 32 2.24 2.55 -5.92
N ILE A 33 2.60 3.82 -5.81
CA ILE A 33 1.68 4.90 -5.44
C ILE A 33 1.96 6.15 -6.27
N THR A 34 0.95 7.00 -6.37
CA THR A 34 1.12 8.38 -6.86
C THR A 34 2.01 9.20 -5.94
N ASP A 35 2.54 10.30 -6.46
CA ASP A 35 3.44 11.20 -5.73
C ASP A 35 2.87 11.59 -4.33
N PRO A 36 3.57 11.26 -3.23
CA PRO A 36 3.15 11.60 -1.88
C PRO A 36 3.40 13.06 -1.51
N VAL A 37 4.17 13.81 -2.31
CA VAL A 37 4.54 15.22 -2.11
C VAL A 37 3.41 16.16 -2.58
N THR A 38 2.20 15.87 -2.12
CA THR A 38 1.02 16.71 -2.37
C THR A 38 0.42 17.22 -1.06
N LYS A 39 -0.38 18.29 -1.15
CA LYS A 39 -1.13 18.83 -0.01
C LYS A 39 -2.27 17.91 0.45
N ALA A 40 -2.66 16.92 -0.36
CA ALA A 40 -3.70 15.97 0.00
C ALA A 40 -3.24 15.09 1.18
N HIS A 41 -4.18 14.59 1.98
CA HIS A 41 -3.88 13.64 3.06
C HIS A 41 -3.75 12.19 2.57
N SER A 42 -4.05 11.93 1.29
CA SER A 42 -4.07 10.61 0.68
C SER A 42 -3.31 10.57 -0.64
N VAL A 43 -2.93 9.36 -1.03
CA VAL A 43 -2.37 9.01 -2.34
C VAL A 43 -3.23 7.92 -2.97
N LEU A 44 -3.06 7.67 -4.26
CA LEU A 44 -3.64 6.50 -4.92
C LEU A 44 -2.59 5.40 -5.03
N LEU A 45 -3.01 4.15 -4.85
CA LEU A 45 -2.29 3.00 -5.36
C LEU A 45 -2.35 3.02 -6.88
N THR A 46 -1.24 2.69 -7.53
CA THR A 46 -1.26 2.29 -8.93
C THR A 46 -1.89 0.91 -9.05
N GLU A 47 -2.16 0.46 -10.28
CA GLU A 47 -2.67 -0.89 -10.50
C GLU A 47 -1.67 -1.94 -9.99
N GLU A 48 -0.39 -1.76 -10.29
CA GLU A 48 0.71 -2.60 -9.82
C GLU A 48 0.82 -2.56 -8.30
N GLY A 49 0.70 -1.37 -7.69
CA GLY A 49 0.71 -1.20 -6.25
C GLY A 49 -0.45 -1.89 -5.56
N ALA A 50 -1.65 -1.84 -6.14
CA ALA A 50 -2.83 -2.52 -5.62
C ALA A 50 -2.62 -4.04 -5.64
N LEU A 51 -2.24 -4.61 -6.79
CA LEU A 51 -2.00 -6.04 -6.95
C LEU A 51 -0.91 -6.55 -6.00
N GLU A 52 0.22 -5.84 -5.92
CA GLU A 52 1.33 -6.24 -5.07
C GLU A 52 0.99 -6.09 -3.59
N SER A 53 0.25 -5.05 -3.22
CA SER A 53 -0.20 -4.87 -1.83
C SER A 53 -1.11 -6.01 -1.36
N GLU A 54 -2.02 -6.48 -2.22
CA GLU A 54 -2.89 -7.60 -1.92
C GLU A 54 -2.14 -8.93 -1.85
N ARG A 55 -1.15 -9.13 -2.74
CA ARG A 55 -0.26 -10.29 -2.71
C ARG A 55 0.49 -10.36 -1.39
N LEU A 56 1.14 -9.27 -1.01
CA LEU A 56 1.89 -9.16 0.26
C LEU A 56 0.99 -9.28 1.48
N LEU A 57 -0.23 -8.73 1.43
CA LEU A 57 -1.17 -8.85 2.54
C LEU A 57 -1.54 -10.32 2.80
N ARG A 58 -1.82 -11.08 1.73
CA ARG A 58 -2.08 -12.53 1.83
C ARG A 58 -0.86 -13.31 2.29
N GLU A 59 0.32 -12.97 1.81
CA GLU A 59 1.56 -13.67 2.16
C GLU A 59 1.97 -13.44 3.62
N LEU A 60 1.90 -12.19 4.09
CA LEU A 60 2.42 -11.80 5.40
C LEU A 60 1.39 -11.96 6.52
N PHE A 61 0.10 -11.80 6.21
CA PHE A 61 -0.97 -11.76 7.22
C PHE A 61 -2.12 -12.74 6.92
N GLY A 62 -2.05 -13.47 5.80
CA GLY A 62 -3.01 -14.52 5.52
C GLY A 62 -2.88 -15.66 6.52
N ARG A 63 -4.02 -16.26 6.89
CA ARG A 63 -4.02 -17.43 7.77
C ARG A 63 -3.23 -18.56 7.07
N PRO A 64 -2.24 -19.18 7.73
CA PRO A 64 -1.63 -20.39 7.21
C PRO A 64 -2.73 -21.43 6.99
N ARG A 65 -2.83 -21.99 5.77
CA ARG A 65 -3.65 -23.18 5.56
C ARG A 65 -3.04 -24.28 6.43
N GLY A 66 -3.73 -24.62 7.51
CA GLY A 66 -3.30 -25.46 8.63
C GLY A 66 -2.09 -26.35 8.39
N GLY A 67 -1.04 -26.14 9.18
CA GLY A 67 -0.14 -27.22 9.54
C GLY A 67 -0.96 -28.29 10.27
N LYS A 68 -0.83 -29.54 9.81
CA LYS A 68 -1.36 -30.70 10.53
C LYS A 68 -0.83 -30.73 11.96
#